data_AF-A0ABD0RY38-F1
#
_entry.id   AF-A0ABD0RY38-F1
#
_cell.length_a   1.000
_cell.length_b   1.000
_cell.length_c   1.000
_cell.angle_alpha   90.00
_cell.angle_beta   90.00
_cell.angle_gamma   90.00
#
_symmetry.space_group_name_H-M   'P 1'
#
loop_
_entity.id
_entity.type
_entity.pdbx_description
1 polymer ?
#
loop_
_entity_poly.entity_id
_entity_poly.type
_entity_poly.pdbx_seq_one_letter_code
_entity_poly.pdbx_strand_id
1 'polypeptide(L)' 'LLLVAWDRRLIFSVGTSSTTGESDTVIWNEIHHKTEFGSNLTGHGYPDSGYTDNVLEELKAQGITEDEEQQL' A
#
# COMPACT_ATOMS: atom_id res chain seq x y z
N LEU A 1 -8.60 -6.58 4.72
CA LEU A 1 -7.91 -5.33 5.14
C LEU A 1 -7.74 -4.25 4.05
N LEU A 2 -7.15 -4.52 2.88
CA LEU A 2 -6.95 -3.48 1.84
C LEU A 2 -8.24 -2.80 1.37
N LEU A 3 -9.35 -3.55 1.28
CA LEU A 3 -10.67 -2.96 0.98
C LEU A 3 -11.12 -1.97 2.07
N VAL A 4 -10.84 -2.26 3.34
CA VAL A 4 -11.11 -1.34 4.45
C VAL A 4 -10.22 -0.08 4.32
N ALA A 5 -8.95 -0.24 3.95
CA ALA A 5 -8.05 0.89 3.69
C ALA A 5 -8.54 1.75 2.51
N TRP A 6 -9.10 1.12 1.48
CA TRP A 6 -9.73 1.82 0.36
C TRP A 6 -10.95 2.63 0.83
N ASP A 7 -11.87 2.03 1.57
CA ASP A 7 -13.07 2.70 2.08
C ASP A 7 -12.73 3.87 3.02
N ARG A 8 -11.62 3.75 3.75
CA ARG A 8 -11.07 4.81 4.61
C ARG A 8 -10.22 5.84 3.86
N ARG A 9 -10.08 5.70 2.53
CA ARG A 9 -9.32 6.60 1.65
C ARG A 9 -7.83 6.67 2.00
N LEU A 10 -7.24 5.54 2.39
CA LEU A 10 -5.86 5.44 2.85
C LEU A 10 -4.88 4.84 1.83
N ILE A 11 -5.37 4.27 0.71
CA ILE A 11 -4.49 3.67 -0.32
C ILE A 11 -3.69 4.73 -1.09
N PHE A 12 -4.32 5.87 -1.37
CA PHE A 12 -3.75 6.95 -2.16
C PHE A 12 -3.96 8.29 -1.47
N SER A 13 -3.09 9.25 -1.78
CA SER A 13 -3.21 10.65 -1.37
C SER A 13 -2.89 11.58 -2.55
N VAL A 14 -3.04 12.89 -2.36
CA VAL A 14 -2.57 13.91 -3.29
C VAL A 14 -1.29 14.52 -2.74
N GLY A 15 -0.23 14.55 -3.53
CA GLY A 15 1.07 15.03 -3.10
C GLY A 15 2.05 15.16 -4.27
N THR A 16 3.34 15.05 -3.96
CA THR A 16 4.41 15.09 -4.97
C THR A 16 4.88 13.68 -5.31
N SER A 17 4.84 13.31 -6.59
CA SER A 17 5.34 12.02 -7.07
C SER A 17 6.83 11.88 -6.80
N SER A 18 7.23 10.82 -6.11
CA SER A 18 8.65 10.50 -5.85
C SER A 18 9.41 10.05 -7.10
N THR A 19 8.70 9.54 -8.12
CA THR A 19 9.29 9.05 -9.37
C THR A 19 9.42 10.13 -10.44
N THR A 20 8.47 11.08 -10.50
CA THR A 20 8.44 12.11 -11.57
C THR A 20 8.66 13.53 -11.07
N GLY A 21 8.50 13.78 -9.77
CA GLY A 21 8.56 15.13 -9.18
C GLY A 21 7.31 15.99 -9.41
N GLU A 22 6.28 15.46 -10.08
CA GLU A 22 5.01 16.19 -10.32
C GLU A 22 4.29 16.46 -8.99
N SER A 23 3.91 17.71 -8.73
CA SER A 23 3.09 18.11 -7.58
C SER A 23 1.60 18.01 -7.88
N ASP A 24 0.78 18.02 -6.82
CA ASP A 24 -0.69 18.01 -6.92
C ASP A 24 -1.25 16.81 -7.70
N THR A 25 -0.53 15.69 -7.65
CA THR A 25 -0.85 14.44 -8.37
C THR A 25 -1.19 13.32 -7.40
N VAL A 26 -1.83 12.27 -7.90
CA VAL A 26 -2.19 11.09 -7.10
C VAL A 26 -0.92 10.28 -6.80
N ILE A 27 -0.68 9.97 -5.53
CA ILE A 27 0.46 9.18 -5.06
C ILE A 27 -0.01 8.01 -4.19
N TRP A 28 0.80 6.95 -4.10
CA TRP A 28 0.67 5.92 -3.07
C TRP A 28 0.78 6.54 -1.67
N ASN A 29 0.04 5.99 -0.72
CA ASN A 29 0.02 6.50 0.65
C ASN A 29 0.39 5.40 1.65
N GLU A 30 1.68 5.29 1.96
CA GLU A 30 2.27 4.48 3.05
C GLU A 30 1.94 2.97 3.10
N ILE A 31 1.09 2.45 2.21
CA ILE A 31 0.72 1.03 2.08
C ILE A 31 1.26 0.51 0.75
N HIS A 32 2.37 -0.21 0.80
CA HIS A 32 3.08 -0.67 -0.38
C HIS A 32 2.30 -1.77 -1.11
N HIS A 33 2.24 -1.65 -2.44
CA HIS A 33 1.66 -2.64 -3.34
C HIS A 33 2.72 -3.21 -4.27
N LYS A 34 2.54 -4.48 -4.66
CA LYS A 34 3.35 -5.10 -5.70
C LYS A 34 2.76 -4.80 -7.08
N THR A 35 3.52 -4.13 -7.92
CA THR A 35 3.14 -3.69 -9.27
C THR A 35 3.88 -4.45 -10.37
N GLU A 36 4.79 -5.36 -10.00
CA GLU A 36 5.56 -6.22 -10.92
C GLU A 36 5.38 -7.71 -10.54
N PHE A 37 4.83 -8.52 -11.45
CA PHE A 37 4.45 -9.91 -11.12
C PHE A 37 5.57 -10.94 -11.30
N GLY A 38 6.29 -10.89 -12.42
CA GLY A 38 7.22 -11.95 -12.85
C GLY A 38 8.69 -11.75 -12.47
N SER A 39 9.01 -10.62 -11.84
CA SER A 39 10.34 -10.25 -11.39
C SER A 39 10.25 -9.16 -10.32
N ASN A 40 11.39 -8.73 -9.80
CA ASN A 40 11.50 -7.64 -8.83
C ASN A 40 12.58 -6.63 -9.24
N LEU A 41 12.65 -6.30 -10.54
CA LEU A 41 13.65 -5.38 -11.09
C LEU A 41 13.38 -3.94 -10.66
N THR A 42 12.12 -3.59 -10.43
CA THR A 42 11.69 -2.26 -9.98
C THR A 42 11.71 -2.09 -8.46
N GLY A 43 11.91 -3.18 -7.70
CA GLY A 43 11.76 -3.20 -6.23
C GLY A 43 10.31 -3.38 -5.75
N HIS A 44 9.32 -3.32 -6.65
CA HIS A 44 7.90 -3.46 -6.34
C HIS A 44 7.31 -4.77 -6.86
N GLY A 45 8.09 -5.85 -6.90
CA GLY A 45 7.66 -7.14 -7.41
C GLY A 45 7.97 -8.36 -6.55
N TYR A 46 7.89 -9.53 -7.17
CA TYR A 46 8.12 -10.83 -6.57
C TYR A 46 9.32 -11.56 -7.22
N PRO A 47 10.02 -12.46 -6.50
CA PRO A 47 9.76 -12.90 -5.12
C PRO A 47 10.18 -11.86 -4.08
N ASP A 48 9.38 -11.76 -3.03
CA ASP A 48 9.65 -11.00 -1.81
C ASP A 48 8.94 -11.73 -0.65
N SER A 49 9.72 -12.43 0.17
CA SER A 49 9.17 -13.24 1.26
C SER A 49 8.66 -12.40 2.43
N GLY A 50 9.11 -11.15 2.58
CA GLY A 50 8.72 -10.27 3.68
C GLY A 50 7.53 -9.38 3.36
N TYR A 51 7.13 -9.29 2.10
CA TYR A 51 6.08 -8.37 1.65
C TYR A 51 4.78 -8.48 2.45
N THR A 52 4.29 -9.71 2.67
CA THR A 52 3.00 -9.91 3.37
C THR A 52 3.06 -9.42 4.81
N ASP A 53 4.16 -9.69 5.53
CA ASP A 53 4.31 -9.21 6.91
C ASP A 53 4.44 -7.68 6.95
N ASN A 54 5.25 -7.11 6.05
CA ASN A 54 5.46 -5.67 5.95
C ASN A 54 4.14 -4.91 5.66
N VAL A 55 3.35 -5.36 4.68
CA VAL A 55 2.09 -4.67 4.33
C VAL A 55 1.05 -4.79 5.44
N LEU A 56 1.07 -5.87 6.23
CA LEU A 56 0.23 -6.01 7.42
C LEU A 56 0.66 -5.04 8.53
N GLU A 57 1.97 -4.84 8.73
CA GLU A 57 2.49 -3.83 9.66
C GLU A 57 2.13 -2.41 9.23
N GLU A 58 2.22 -2.10 7.94
CA GLU A 58 1.80 -0.81 7.37
C GLU A 58 0.30 -0.55 7.58
N LEU A 59 -0.54 -1.53 7.26
CA LEU A 59 -1.99 -1.45 7.51
C LEU A 59 -2.29 -1.23 8.99
N LYS A 60 -1.62 -1.95 9.87
CA LYS A 60 -1.75 -1.79 11.32
C LYS A 60 -1.30 -0.40 11.79
N ALA A 61 -0.22 0.15 11.23
CA ALA A 61 0.24 1.51 11.53
C ALA A 61 -0.79 2.58 11.10
N GLN A 62 -1.58 2.30 10.06
CA GLN A 62 -2.73 3.12 9.64
C GLN A 62 -4.01 2.85 10.45
N GLY A 63 -3.94 2.03 11.51
CA GLY A 63 -5.08 1.71 12.36
C GLY A 63 -6.05 0.68 11.79
N ILE A 64 -5.62 -0.14 10.83
CA ILE A 64 -6.42 -1.20 10.21
C ILE A 64 -5.92 -2.55 10.71
N THR A 65 -6.77 -3.29 11.41
CA THR A 65 -6.45 -4.60 12.01
C THR A 65 -7.47 -5.66 11.59
N GLU A 66 -7.14 -6.93 11.82
CA GLU A 66 -8.00 -8.08 11.50
C GLU A 66 -9.37 -8.04 12.20
N ASP A 67 -9.51 -7.33 13.31
CA ASP A 67 -10.79 -7.15 14.01
C ASP A 67 -11.85 -6.42 13.17
N GLU A 68 -11.41 -5.67 12.16
CA GLU A 68 -12.29 -4.90 11.27
C GLU A 68 -12.94 -5.76 10.17
N GLU A 69 -12.38 -6.94 9.88
CA GLU A 69 -13.00 -7.90 8.94
C GLU A 69 -14.28 -8.54 9.50
N GLN A 70 -14.50 -8.48 10.82
CA GLN A 70 -15.67 -9.07 11.47
C GLN A 70 -16.89 -8.14 11.52
N GLN A 71 -16.78 -6.92 10.99
CA GLN A 71 -17.86 -5.90 11.01
C GLN A 71 -18.46 -5.60 9.62
N LEU A 72 -18.01 -6.30 8.58
CA LEU A 72 -18.54 -6.27 7.21
C LEU A 72 -19.36 -7.52 6.92
#